data_AF-A0A2I3SKR7-F1
#
_entry.id   AF-A0A2I3SKR7-F1
#
_cell.length_a   1.000
_cell.length_b   1.000
_cell.length_c   1.000
_cell.angle_alpha   90.00
_cell.angle_beta   90.00
_cell.angle_gamma   90.00
#
_symmetry.space_group_name_H-M   'P 1'
#
loop_
_entity.id
_entity.type
_entity.pdbx_description
1 polymer ?
#
loop_
_entity_poly.entity_id
_entity_poly.type
_entity_poly.pdbx_seq_one_letter_code
_entity_poly.pdbx_strand_id
1 'polypeptide(L)'
;MWYKGQIRDLYHYITSYVVDGQRITYGPTYSGRETVYSNASLLIQNVTREDAGSYTLHIIQRGDGTRGVTGNFTFTLYRHSLDSALSLEVTGSSQSL
;
A
#
# COMPACT_ATOMS: atom_id res chain seq x y z
N MET A 1 -5.46 -1.81 1.74
CA MET A 1 -4.53 -2.67 2.51
C MET A 1 -3.25 -2.77 1.72
N TRP A 2 -2.12 -2.54 2.36
CA TRP A 2 -0.79 -2.59 1.76
C TRP A 2 0.00 -3.78 2.27
N TYR A 3 0.70 -4.45 1.35
CA TYR A 3 1.58 -5.57 1.61
C TYR A 3 2.96 -5.33 0.97
N LYS A 4 4.02 -5.81 1.60
CA LYS A 4 5.37 -5.86 1.02
C LYS A 4 5.52 -7.16 0.23
N GLY A 5 6.00 -7.09 -1.01
CA GLY A 5 6.03 -8.21 -1.94
C GLY A 5 4.71 -8.39 -2.69
N GLN A 6 4.59 -9.51 -3.40
CA GLN A 6 3.42 -9.86 -4.22
C GLN A 6 2.42 -10.76 -3.47
N ILE A 7 2.82 -11.32 -2.33
CA ILE A 7 2.03 -12.27 -1.55
C ILE A 7 1.21 -11.51 -0.51
N ARG A 8 -0.09 -11.80 -0.44
CA ARG A 8 -1.03 -11.17 0.50
C ARG A 8 -1.24 -12.04 1.74
N ASP A 9 -0.22 -12.16 2.57
CA ASP A 9 -0.32 -12.85 3.86
C ASP A 9 -0.08 -11.89 5.04
N LEU A 10 -0.20 -12.43 6.25
CA LEU A 10 -0.04 -11.66 7.49
C LEU A 10 1.40 -11.16 7.70
N TYR A 11 2.40 -11.91 7.27
CA TYR A 11 3.82 -11.58 7.48
C TYR A 11 4.30 -10.44 6.58
N HIS A 12 3.62 -10.27 5.45
CA HIS A 12 3.87 -9.22 4.47
C HIS A 12 2.96 -8.01 4.65
N TYR A 13 2.01 -8.05 5.59
CA TYR A 13 1.05 -6.97 5.80
C TYR A 13 1.70 -5.75 6.46
N ILE A 14 1.65 -4.61 5.76
CA ILE A 14 2.21 -3.33 6.21
C ILE A 14 1.17 -2.56 7.02
N THR A 15 0.05 -2.20 6.38
CA THR A 15 -0.97 -1.34 7.00
C THR A 15 -2.28 -1.36 6.20
N SER A 16 -3.36 -0.91 6.80
CA SER A 16 -4.63 -0.66 6.12
C SER A 16 -5.31 0.57 6.65
N TYR A 17 -6.13 1.14 5.77
CA TYR A 17 -7.04 2.22 6.08
C TYR A 17 -8.46 1.73 5.78
N VAL A 18 -9.33 1.83 6.78
CA VAL A 18 -10.77 1.63 6.62
C VAL A 18 -11.39 3.02 6.54
N VAL A 19 -11.96 3.34 5.38
CA VAL A 19 -12.60 4.64 5.12
C VAL A 19 -13.74 4.88 6.08
N ASP A 20 -14.57 3.85 6.28
CA ASP A 20 -15.62 3.85 7.29
C ASP A 20 -14.99 3.90 8.71
N GLY A 21 -15.30 4.95 9.46
CA GLY A 21 -14.72 5.19 10.78
C GLY A 21 -13.25 5.63 10.79
N GLN A 22 -12.62 5.87 9.63
CA GLN A 22 -11.27 6.43 9.49
C GLN A 22 -10.21 5.70 10.34
N ARG A 23 -10.22 4.36 10.29
CA ARG A 23 -9.38 3.53 11.16
C ARG A 23 -8.14 3.04 10.41
N ILE A 24 -6.98 3.14 11.08
CA ILE A 24 -5.73 2.57 10.61
C ILE A 24 -5.40 1.33 11.43
N THR A 25 -4.99 0.27 10.76
CA THR A 25 -4.48 -0.96 11.40
C THR A 25 -3.08 -1.25 10.89
N TYR A 26 -2.10 -1.21 11.78
CA TYR A 26 -0.72 -1.54 11.47
C TYR A 26 -0.50 -3.05 11.44
N GLY A 27 0.31 -3.49 10.49
CA GLY A 27 0.67 -4.90 10.33
C GLY A 27 2.06 -5.22 10.88
N PRO A 28 2.44 -6.52 10.86
CA PRO A 28 3.74 -6.96 11.34
C PRO A 28 4.93 -6.35 10.60
N THR A 29 4.76 -5.98 9.32
CA THR A 29 5.83 -5.37 8.51
C THR A 29 5.88 -3.84 8.66
N TYR A 30 5.02 -3.24 9.49
CA TYR A 30 5.02 -1.81 9.72
C TYR A 30 6.32 -1.36 10.40
N SER A 31 7.05 -0.44 9.77
CA SER A 31 8.34 0.04 10.29
C SER A 31 8.25 1.39 10.99
N GLY A 32 7.06 1.99 11.07
CA GLY A 32 6.86 3.35 11.58
C GLY A 32 7.13 4.44 10.54
N ARG A 33 7.61 4.06 9.35
CA ARG A 33 7.93 4.99 8.26
C ARG A 33 6.81 5.10 7.24
N GLU A 34 5.88 4.16 7.25
CA GLU A 34 4.77 4.10 6.32
C GLU A 34 3.59 4.95 6.81
N THR A 35 2.99 5.71 5.92
CA THR A 35 1.74 6.45 6.16
C THR A 35 0.77 6.11 5.04
N VAL A 36 -0.38 5.53 5.39
CA VAL A 36 -1.46 5.24 4.45
C VAL A 36 -2.50 6.34 4.47
N TYR A 37 -2.94 6.76 3.30
CA TYR A 37 -3.95 7.80 3.13
C TYR A 37 -5.29 7.23 2.69
N SER A 38 -6.35 8.02 2.86
CA SER A 38 -7.73 7.64 2.52
C SER A 38 -7.94 7.39 1.02
N ASN A 39 -7.11 7.99 0.17
CA ASN A 39 -7.05 7.75 -1.27
C ASN A 39 -6.24 6.49 -1.65
N ALA A 40 -5.92 5.64 -0.67
CA ALA A 40 -5.14 4.42 -0.80
C ALA A 40 -3.65 4.59 -1.16
N SER A 41 -3.12 5.81 -1.24
CA SER A 41 -1.69 6.00 -1.42
C SER A 41 -0.91 5.61 -0.15
N LEU A 42 0.34 5.20 -0.35
CA LEU A 42 1.29 4.89 0.71
C LEU A 42 2.50 5.79 0.55
N LEU A 43 2.78 6.58 1.57
CA LEU A 43 4.05 7.28 1.71
C LEU A 43 4.98 6.42 2.56
N ILE A 44 6.22 6.23 2.10
CA ILE A 44 7.30 5.64 2.89
C ILE A 44 8.37 6.71 3.09
N GLN A 45 8.62 7.10 4.33
CA GLN A 45 9.65 8.07 4.68
C GLN A 45 10.99 7.37 4.94
N ASN A 46 12.10 8.11 4.81
CA ASN A 46 13.45 7.58 5.08
C ASN A 46 13.72 6.23 4.37
N VAL A 47 13.43 6.19 3.07
CA VAL A 47 13.57 4.99 2.23
C VAL A 47 15.01 4.48 2.25
N THR A 48 15.16 3.18 2.45
CA THR A 48 16.44 2.45 2.46
C THR A 48 16.54 1.51 1.27
N ARG A 49 17.71 0.89 1.08
CA ARG A 49 17.90 -0.12 0.02
C ARG A 49 17.01 -1.34 0.21
N GLU A 50 16.66 -1.69 1.44
CA GLU A 50 15.82 -2.84 1.79
C GLU A 50 14.34 -2.61 1.48
N ASP A 51 13.96 -1.38 1.13
CA ASP A 51 12.60 -1.05 0.72
C ASP A 51 12.37 -1.25 -0.78
N ALA A 52 13.43 -1.45 -1.57
CA ALA A 52 13.29 -1.80 -2.97
C ALA A 52 12.61 -3.16 -3.12
N GLY A 53 11.79 -3.30 -4.16
CA GLY A 53 11.01 -4.51 -4.42
C GLY A 53 9.54 -4.22 -4.69
N SER A 54 8.75 -5.29 -4.70
CA SER A 54 7.32 -5.22 -5.00
C SER A 54 6.51 -4.81 -3.78
N TYR A 55 5.37 -4.16 -4.01
CA TYR A 55 4.35 -3.86 -3.02
C TYR A 55 2.99 -4.16 -3.63
N THR A 56 2.07 -4.70 -2.84
CA THR A 56 0.70 -4.98 -3.27
C THR A 56 -0.29 -4.13 -2.51
N LEU A 57 -1.08 -3.37 -3.26
CA LEU A 57 -2.26 -2.67 -2.77
C LEU A 57 -3.50 -3.52 -3.06
N HIS A 58 -4.23 -3.85 -2.00
CA HIS A 58 -5.52 -4.50 -2.07
C HIS A 58 -6.62 -3.55 -1.57
N ILE A 59 -7.58 -3.27 -2.45
CA ILE A 59 -8.74 -2.42 -2.16
C ILE A 59 -9.98 -3.30 -2.11
N ILE A 60 -10.76 -3.17 -1.05
CA ILE A 60 -12.09 -3.74 -0.93
C ILE A 60 -13.07 -2.59 -0.80
N GLN A 61 -13.97 -2.46 -1.76
CA GLN A 61 -15.14 -1.61 -1.66
C GLN A 61 -16.31 -2.47 -1.20
N ARG A 62 -16.89 -2.15 -0.04
CA ARG A 62 -18.18 -2.76 0.36
C ARG A 62 -19.26 -2.20 -0.56
N GLY A 63 -19.91 -3.07 -1.30
CA GLY A 63 -21.20 -2.77 -1.93
C GLY A 63 -22.35 -3.03 -0.99
N ASP A 64 -23.56 -2.76 -1.46
CA ASP A 64 -24.80 -3.20 -0.83
C ASP A 64 -24.98 -4.72 -1.04
N GLY A 65 -24.80 -5.50 0.03
CA GLY A 65 -24.93 -6.96 -0.04
C GLY A 65 -23.71 -7.67 -0.66
N THR A 66 -23.89 -8.43 -1.75
CA THR A 66 -22.85 -9.27 -2.37
C THR A 66 -21.97 -8.56 -3.41
N ARG A 67 -22.24 -7.29 -3.73
CA ARG A 67 -21.55 -6.53 -4.79
C ARG A 67 -20.28 -5.82 -4.30
N GLY A 68 -19.45 -6.52 -3.53
CA GLY A 68 -18.14 -6.01 -3.17
C GLY A 68 -17.24 -5.94 -4.39
N VAL A 69 -16.62 -4.78 -4.65
CA VAL A 69 -15.59 -4.65 -5.69
C VAL A 69 -14.22 -4.84 -5.03
N THR A 70 -13.40 -5.68 -5.63
CA THR A 70 -12.02 -5.91 -5.20
C THR A 70 -11.05 -5.52 -6.28
N GLY A 71 -10.06 -4.71 -5.93
CA GLY A 71 -8.92 -4.37 -6.78
C GLY A 71 -7.60 -4.87 -6.17
N ASN A 72 -6.69 -5.35 -7.01
CA ASN A 72 -5.33 -5.70 -6.62
C ASN A 72 -4.36 -5.00 -7.58
N PHE A 73 -3.42 -4.25 -7.02
CA PHE A 73 -2.41 -3.52 -7.77
C PHE A 73 -1.04 -3.89 -7.20
N THR A 74 -0.08 -4.12 -8.09
CA THR A 74 1.31 -4.40 -7.70
C THR A 74 2.20 -3.30 -8.25
N PHE A 75 3.01 -2.72 -7.39
CA PHE A 75 3.96 -1.67 -7.71
C PHE A 75 5.36 -2.19 -7.45
N THR A 76 6.30 -1.94 -8.37
CA THR A 76 7.70 -2.31 -8.17
C THR A 76 8.52 -1.05 -7.98
N LEU A 77 9.13 -0.92 -6.79
CA LEU A 77 10.05 0.16 -6.49
C LEU A 77 11.44 -0.21 -6.99
N TYR A 78 11.89 0.44 -8.06
CA TYR A 78 13.23 0.28 -8.61
C TYR A 78 14.19 1.29 -7.97
N ARG A 79 15.39 0.82 -7.65
CA ARG A 79 16.49 1.68 -7.20
C ARG A 79 17.09 2.42 -8.40
N HIS A 80 17.11 3.75 -8.35
CA HIS A 80 18.05 4.53 -9.15
C HIS A 80 19.39 4.55 -8.43
N SER A 81 20.49 4.14 -9.07
CA SER A 81 21.77 3.86 -8.38
C SER A 81 22.52 5.11 -7.86
N LEU A 82 21.96 6.30 -8.00
CA LEU A 82 22.55 7.57 -7.58
C LEU A 82 21.42 8.56 -7.23
N ASP A 83 20.81 8.49 -6.05
CA ASP A 83 20.51 9.68 -5.24
C ASP A 83 19.91 9.33 -3.87
N SER A 84 20.21 10.19 -2.90
CA SER A 84 19.76 10.06 -1.51
C SER A 84 18.47 10.86 -1.33
N ALA A 85 17.40 10.19 -0.89
CA ALA A 85 16.06 10.72 -0.61
C ALA A 85 15.18 11.07 -1.83
N LEU A 86 14.26 10.16 -2.14
CA LEU A 86 13.00 10.48 -2.82
C LEU A 86 11.86 9.87 -2.01
N SER A 87 11.02 10.73 -1.43
CA SER A 87 9.66 10.34 -1.04
C SER A 87 8.90 10.00 -2.33
N LEU A 88 8.46 8.75 -2.48
CA LEU A 88 7.57 8.35 -3.57
C LEU A 88 6.13 8.30 -3.07
N GLU A 89 5.25 9.04 -3.75
CA GLU A 89 3.81 8.86 -3.64
C GLU A 89 3.39 7.82 -4.68
N VAL A 90 2.89 6.66 -4.24
CA VAL A 90 2.30 5.68 -5.15
C VAL A 90 0.83 6.02 -5.33
N THR A 91 0.48 6.62 -6.46
CA THR A 91 -0.91 6.90 -6.84
C THR A 91 -1.44 5.80 -7.78
N GLY A 92 -2.60 5.25 -7.46
CA GLY A 92 -3.32 4.32 -8.33
C GLY A 92 -4.65 4.96 -8.75
N SER A 93 -4.81 5.28 -10.03
CA SER A 93 -6.11 5.65 -10.59
C SER A 93 -6.83 4.37 -11.03
N SER A 94 -8.00 4.08 -10.43
CA SER A 94 -8.92 3.09 -11.01
C SER A 94 -9.73 3.78 -12.10
N GLN A 95 -9.58 3.35 -13.35
CA GLN A 95 -10.64 3.56 -14.34
C GLN A 95 -11.70 2.47 -14.12
N SER A 96 -12.91 2.91 -13.80
CA SER A 96 -14.10 2.07 -13.87
C SER A 96 -14.43 1.77 -15.34
N LEU A 97 -14.84 0.53 -15.63
CA LEU A 97 -15.52 0.16 -16.88
C LEU A 97 -16.84 0.92 -17.04
#